data_AF-A0A6J7AS61-F1
#
_entry.id   AF-A0A6J7AS61-F1
#
_cell.length_a   1.000
_cell.length_b   1.000
_cell.length_c   1.000
_cell.angle_alpha   90.00
_cell.angle_beta   90.00
_cell.angle_gamma   90.00
#
_symmetry.space_group_name_H-M   'P 1'
#
loop_
_entity.id
_entity.type
_entity.pdbx_description
1 polymer ?
#
loop_
_entity_poly.entity_id
_entity_poly.type
_entity_poly.pdbx_seq_one_letter_code
_entity_poly.pdbx_strand_id
1 'polypeptide(L)'
;MWDATLNNGRGDYRRTSALAGGTEGGITTGELLVVRAAMKPLATLNRPTLPTVDVVTKESTVSFKERTDVTAVPAAGVVAETMVALVLATEAQRKFGGDSLSEFVRNAESFRATLP
;
A
#
# COMPACT_ATOMS: atom_id res chain seq x y z
N MET A 1 7.80 -21.17 -5.80
CA MET A 1 7.13 -22.46 -5.52
C MET A 1 6.92 -22.54 -4.01
N TRP A 2 5.88 -23.22 -3.51
CA TRP A 2 5.72 -23.43 -2.06
C TRP A 2 6.72 -24.48 -1.57
N ASP A 3 7.30 -24.27 -0.39
CA ASP A 3 8.22 -25.20 0.24
C ASP A 3 7.93 -25.30 1.75
N ALA A 4 7.53 -26.50 2.19
CA ALA A 4 7.21 -26.82 3.58
C ALA A 4 8.46 -27.24 4.39
N THR A 5 9.59 -27.48 3.74
CA THR A 5 10.83 -27.93 4.39
C THR A 5 11.68 -26.77 4.92
N LEU A 6 11.42 -25.54 4.44
CA LEU A 6 12.10 -24.31 4.87
C LEU A 6 11.86 -23.91 6.34
N ASN A 7 11.09 -24.68 7.10
CA ASN A 7 10.73 -24.34 8.48
C ASN A 7 11.20 -25.36 9.53
N ASN A 8 12.30 -26.09 9.26
CA ASN A 8 12.94 -27.00 10.23
C ASN A 8 11.96 -27.97 10.93
N GLY A 9 10.93 -28.46 10.21
CA GLY A 9 9.96 -29.43 10.74
C GLY A 9 8.75 -28.85 11.50
N ARG A 10 8.51 -27.52 11.46
CA ARG A 10 7.36 -26.88 12.14
C ARG A 10 6.00 -27.05 11.46
N GLY A 11 5.94 -27.46 10.19
CA GLY A 11 4.68 -27.70 9.47
C GLY A 11 4.17 -26.54 8.61
N ASP A 12 4.66 -25.31 8.80
CA ASP A 12 4.17 -24.14 8.05
C ASP A 12 4.66 -24.10 6.58
N TYR A 13 3.81 -23.56 5.70
CA TYR A 13 4.13 -23.31 4.29
C TYR A 13 4.92 -22.01 4.10
N ARG A 14 6.02 -22.04 3.33
CA ARG A 14 6.76 -20.83 2.92
C ARG A 14 6.86 -20.68 1.41
N ARG A 15 6.93 -19.43 0.95
CA ARG A 15 7.30 -19.11 -0.43
C ARG A 15 8.82 -19.08 -0.58
N THR A 16 9.31 -19.69 -1.66
CA THR A 16 10.73 -19.60 -2.04
C THR A 16 11.13 -18.23 -2.62
N SER A 17 10.15 -17.36 -2.91
CA SER A 17 10.39 -16.00 -3.42
C SER A 17 9.23 -15.05 -3.09
N ALA A 18 9.50 -13.74 -3.10
CA ALA A 18 8.51 -12.69 -2.82
C ALA A 18 7.87 -12.07 -4.09
N LEU A 19 7.90 -12.77 -5.23
CA LEU A 19 7.47 -12.22 -6.52
C LEU A 19 5.98 -11.87 -6.58
N ALA A 20 5.14 -12.63 -5.85
CA ALA A 20 3.71 -12.34 -5.72
C ALA A 20 3.40 -11.16 -4.78
N GLY A 21 4.44 -10.58 -4.15
CA GLY A 21 4.30 -9.44 -3.25
C GLY A 21 3.43 -9.71 -2.02
N GLY A 22 3.35 -10.97 -1.56
CA GLY A 22 2.59 -11.35 -0.37
C GLY A 22 1.08 -11.54 -0.61
N THR A 23 0.60 -11.46 -1.86
CA THR A 23 -0.81 -11.67 -2.20
C THR A 23 -1.00 -12.62 -3.36
N GLU A 24 -1.94 -13.56 -3.24
CA GLU A 24 -2.31 -14.50 -4.29
C GLU A 24 -3.82 -14.71 -4.30
N GLY A 25 -4.45 -14.64 -5.47
CA GLY A 25 -5.92 -14.74 -5.57
C GLY A 25 -6.66 -13.66 -4.78
N GLY A 26 -6.02 -12.53 -4.49
CA GLY A 26 -6.60 -11.45 -3.66
C GLY A 26 -6.52 -11.69 -2.15
N ILE A 27 -5.77 -12.70 -1.68
CA ILE A 27 -5.64 -13.05 -0.26
C ILE A 27 -4.15 -12.97 0.15
N THR A 28 -3.89 -12.53 1.38
CA THR A 28 -2.54 -12.49 1.96
C THR A 28 -1.97 -13.91 2.14
N THR A 29 -0.72 -14.12 1.72
CA THR A 29 -0.07 -15.43 1.78
C THR A 29 0.63 -15.73 3.11
N GLY A 30 0.70 -14.75 4.02
CA GLY A 30 1.51 -14.79 5.24
C GLY A 30 2.98 -14.37 5.04
N GLU A 31 3.39 -14.13 3.80
CA GLU A 31 4.71 -13.60 3.44
C GLU A 31 4.71 -12.06 3.46
N LEU A 32 5.90 -11.46 3.27
CA LEU A 32 6.04 -10.00 3.19
C LEU A 32 5.12 -9.40 2.11
N LEU A 33 4.25 -8.48 2.52
CA LEU A 33 3.46 -7.67 1.60
C LEU A 33 4.37 -6.63 0.93
N VAL A 34 4.46 -6.66 -0.41
CA VAL A 34 5.29 -5.74 -1.19
C VAL A 34 4.39 -4.93 -2.12
N VAL A 35 4.31 -3.62 -1.89
CA VAL A 35 3.55 -2.68 -2.70
C VAL A 35 4.50 -1.67 -3.33
N ARG A 36 4.29 -1.36 -4.61
CA ARG A 36 5.03 -0.31 -5.33
C ARG A 36 4.05 0.69 -5.90
N ALA A 37 4.33 1.98 -5.71
CA ALA A 37 3.54 3.07 -6.25
C ALA A 37 4.39 3.91 -7.21
N ALA A 38 3.78 4.32 -8.32
CA ALA A 38 4.38 5.26 -9.26
C ALA A 38 3.78 6.64 -9.04
N MET A 39 4.62 7.62 -8.68
CA MET A 39 4.22 9.00 -8.48
C MET A 39 4.69 9.84 -9.66
N LYS A 40 3.75 10.47 -10.38
CA LYS A 40 4.12 11.50 -11.36
C LYS A 40 4.78 12.69 -10.64
N PRO A 41 5.68 13.45 -11.29
CA PRO A 41 6.12 14.74 -10.77
C PRO A 41 4.89 15.59 -10.39
N LEU A 42 4.82 15.98 -9.12
CA LEU A 42 3.60 16.54 -8.55
C LEU A 42 3.53 18.06 -8.75
N ALA A 43 4.65 18.76 -8.55
CA ALA A 43 4.71 20.20 -8.74
C ALA A 43 4.80 20.57 -10.23
N THR A 44 4.12 21.66 -10.61
CA THR A 44 4.31 22.34 -11.90
C THR A 44 5.76 22.81 -12.02
N LEU A 45 6.29 22.86 -13.25
CA LEU A 45 7.65 23.33 -13.48
C LEU A 45 7.85 24.77 -12.96
N ASN A 46 8.97 25.00 -12.27
CA ASN A 46 9.34 26.33 -11.78
C ASN A 46 9.57 27.35 -12.89
N ARG A 47 9.79 26.91 -14.14
CA ARG A 47 9.79 27.77 -15.32
C ARG A 47 8.40 27.76 -15.96
N PRO A 48 7.83 28.93 -16.33
CA PRO A 48 6.49 29.01 -16.91
C PRO A 48 6.51 28.57 -18.39
N THR A 49 6.78 27.28 -18.62
CA THR A 49 6.98 26.71 -19.97
C THR A 49 5.88 25.74 -20.37
N LEU A 50 4.95 25.41 -19.46
CA LEU A 50 3.84 24.52 -19.78
C LEU A 50 2.68 25.37 -20.34
N PRO A 51 2.32 25.23 -21.63
CA PRO A 51 1.20 25.96 -22.20
C PRO A 51 -0.12 25.45 -21.61
N THR A 52 -1.06 26.37 -21.41
CA THR A 52 -2.42 26.09 -20.94
C THR A 52 -3.38 27.14 -21.50
N VAL A 53 -4.64 27.14 -21.06
CA VAL A 53 -5.68 28.07 -21.53
C VAL A 53 -6.35 28.71 -20.33
N ASP A 54 -6.60 30.02 -20.40
CA ASP A 54 -7.47 30.71 -19.45
C ASP A 54 -8.92 30.26 -19.68
N VAL A 55 -9.55 29.69 -18.66
CA VAL A 55 -10.89 29.10 -18.79
C VAL A 55 -12.01 30.15 -18.93
N VAL A 56 -11.76 31.41 -18.58
CA VAL A 56 -12.71 32.52 -18.73
C VAL A 56 -12.57 33.16 -20.11
N THR A 57 -11.35 33.57 -20.50
CA THR A 57 -11.14 34.29 -21.78
C THR A 57 -10.99 33.37 -22.99
N LYS A 58 -10.69 32.08 -22.75
CA LYS A 58 -10.34 31.07 -23.79
C LYS A 58 -9.04 31.37 -24.54
N GLU A 59 -8.22 32.30 -24.04
CA GLU A 59 -6.94 32.65 -24.64
C GLU A 59 -5.80 31.74 -24.16
N SER A 60 -4.76 31.60 -25.00
CA SER A 60 -3.55 30.84 -24.68
C SER A 60 -2.75 31.54 -23.59
N THR A 61 -2.28 30.77 -22.60
CA THR A 61 -1.46 31.26 -21.50
C THR A 61 -0.48 30.17 -21.02
N VAL A 62 0.22 30.41 -19.91
CA VAL A 62 1.17 29.46 -19.29
C VAL A 62 0.69 29.04 -17.91
N SER A 63 1.05 27.83 -17.49
CA SER A 63 0.63 27.27 -16.21
C SER A 63 1.10 28.12 -15.03
N PHE A 64 0.20 28.33 -14.06
CA PHE A 64 0.54 28.91 -12.76
C PHE A 64 1.23 27.88 -11.83
N LYS A 65 1.99 28.37 -10.86
CA LYS A 65 2.79 27.56 -9.92
C LYS A 65 2.18 27.64 -8.52
N GLU A 66 1.58 26.55 -8.06
CA GLU A 66 1.01 26.49 -6.70
C GLU A 66 2.04 26.09 -5.64
N ARG A 67 2.96 25.20 -5.99
CA ARG A 67 4.03 24.72 -5.10
C ARG A 67 5.37 24.68 -5.82
N THR A 68 6.46 24.67 -5.03
CA THR A 68 7.85 24.81 -5.52
C THR A 68 8.75 23.62 -5.19
N ASP A 69 8.20 22.54 -4.61
CA ASP A 69 8.94 21.33 -4.30
C ASP A 69 9.48 20.64 -5.57
N VAL A 70 10.75 20.23 -5.55
CA VAL A 70 11.36 19.49 -6.69
C VAL A 70 10.88 18.04 -6.72
N THR A 71 10.69 17.42 -5.55
CA THR A 71 10.17 16.07 -5.41
C THR A 71 9.40 15.92 -4.11
N ALA A 72 8.29 15.17 -4.19
CA ALA A 72 7.50 14.74 -3.04
C ALA A 72 7.49 13.20 -2.90
N VAL A 73 8.36 12.48 -3.62
CA VAL A 73 8.40 11.01 -3.61
C VAL A 73 8.64 10.43 -2.20
N PRO A 74 9.56 10.96 -1.37
CA PRO A 74 9.74 10.45 -0.01
C PRO A 74 8.49 10.63 0.86
N ALA A 75 7.85 11.81 0.79
CA ALA A 75 6.61 12.08 1.52
C ALA A 75 5.45 11.20 1.03
N ALA A 76 5.37 10.93 -0.28
CA ALA A 76 4.40 10.01 -0.84
C ALA A 76 4.61 8.56 -0.36
N GLY A 77 5.84 8.17 -0.01
CA GLY A 77 6.11 6.88 0.65
C GLY A 77 5.37 6.73 1.97
N VAL A 78 5.44 7.74 2.84
CA VAL A 78 4.71 7.76 4.12
C VAL A 78 3.20 7.70 3.91
N VAL A 79 2.69 8.43 2.91
CA VAL A 79 1.27 8.36 2.53
C VAL A 79 0.91 6.96 2.04
N ALA A 80 1.72 6.34 1.20
CA ALA A 80 1.48 4.98 0.70
C ALA A 80 1.45 3.95 1.84
N GLU A 81 2.40 4.00 2.77
CA GLU A 81 2.41 3.15 3.97
C GLU A 81 1.13 3.34 4.80
N THR A 82 0.71 4.59 5.00
CA THR A 82 -0.52 4.91 5.74
C THR A 82 -1.76 4.32 5.05
N MET A 83 -1.87 4.48 3.73
CA MET A 83 -2.99 3.93 2.98
C MET A 83 -3.01 2.39 3.02
N VAL A 84 -1.84 1.74 2.94
CA VAL A 84 -1.73 0.29 3.09
C VAL A 84 -2.16 -0.14 4.50
N ALA A 85 -1.71 0.56 5.55
CA ALA A 85 -2.09 0.26 6.93
C ALA A 85 -3.60 0.37 7.16
N LEU A 86 -4.26 1.40 6.60
CA LEU A 86 -5.71 1.57 6.68
C LEU A 86 -6.47 0.42 6.01
N VAL A 87 -6.04 -0.01 4.83
CA VAL A 87 -6.65 -1.15 4.12
C VAL A 87 -6.45 -2.45 4.89
N LEU A 88 -5.23 -2.70 5.39
CA LEU A 88 -4.95 -3.90 6.18
C LEU A 88 -5.72 -3.93 7.49
N ALA A 89 -5.84 -2.80 8.20
CA ALA A 89 -6.65 -2.70 9.40
C ALA A 89 -8.14 -2.95 9.10
N THR A 90 -8.65 -2.42 7.97
CA THR A 90 -10.04 -2.63 7.54
C THR A 90 -10.30 -4.10 7.23
N GLU A 91 -9.43 -4.76 6.46
CA GLU A 91 -9.61 -6.18 6.12
C GLU A 91 -9.37 -7.11 7.32
N ALA A 92 -8.46 -6.74 8.23
CA ALA A 92 -8.29 -7.46 9.49
C ALA A 92 -9.55 -7.33 10.36
N GLN A 93 -10.10 -6.13 10.51
CA GLN A 93 -11.34 -5.90 11.24
C GLN A 93 -12.52 -6.63 10.61
N ARG A 94 -12.60 -6.66 9.28
CA ARG A 94 -13.61 -7.43 8.55
C ARG A 94 -13.49 -8.93 8.80
N LYS A 95 -12.27 -9.46 8.91
CA LYS A 95 -12.01 -10.90 9.12
C LYS A 95 -12.21 -11.32 10.58
N PHE A 96 -11.71 -10.54 11.53
CA PHE A 96 -11.65 -10.91 12.95
C PHE A 96 -12.78 -10.29 13.79
N GLY A 97 -13.38 -9.21 13.30
CA GLY A 97 -14.47 -8.49 13.99
C GLY A 97 -14.06 -7.94 15.36
N GLY A 98 -15.07 -7.67 16.18
CA GLY A 98 -14.92 -7.23 17.56
C GLY A 98 -15.09 -5.74 17.75
N ASP A 99 -15.74 -5.36 18.85
CA ASP A 99 -16.03 -3.96 19.17
C ASP A 99 -14.99 -3.35 20.14
N SER A 100 -14.04 -4.17 20.59
CA SER A 100 -12.92 -3.77 21.42
C SER A 100 -11.63 -4.44 20.97
N LEU A 101 -10.48 -3.81 21.27
CA LEU A 101 -9.18 -4.36 20.90
C LEU A 101 -8.93 -5.75 21.52
N SER A 102 -9.37 -5.99 22.76
CA SER A 102 -9.20 -7.28 23.42
C SER A 102 -9.99 -8.40 22.74
N GLU A 103 -11.19 -8.10 22.24
CA GLU A 103 -11.98 -9.04 21.44
C GLU A 103 -11.35 -9.32 20.09
N PHE A 104 -10.96 -8.27 19.35
CA PHE A 104 -10.27 -8.40 18.07
C PHE A 104 -9.03 -9.29 18.20
N VAL A 105 -8.17 -9.03 19.20
CA VAL A 105 -6.94 -9.80 19.44
C VAL A 105 -7.26 -11.26 19.77
N ARG A 106 -8.21 -11.52 20.68
CA ARG A 106 -8.64 -12.88 21.02
C ARG A 106 -9.12 -13.66 19.79
N ASN A 107 -9.92 -13.03 18.93
CA ASN A 107 -10.43 -13.65 17.71
C ASN A 107 -9.31 -13.96 16.71
N ALA A 108 -8.36 -13.02 16.54
CA ALA A 108 -7.21 -13.20 15.66
C ALA A 108 -6.27 -14.32 16.15
N GLU A 109 -6.00 -14.39 17.45
CA GLU A 109 -5.18 -15.44 18.05
C GLU A 109 -5.85 -16.81 17.98
N SER A 110 -7.16 -16.87 18.23
CA SER A 110 -7.95 -18.11 18.11
C SER A 110 -7.92 -18.61 16.66
N PHE A 111 -8.10 -17.72 15.68
CA PHE A 111 -7.95 -18.08 14.27
C PHE A 111 -6.54 -18.60 13.97
N ARG A 112 -5.49 -17.93 14.43
CA ARG A 112 -4.10 -18.37 14.23
C ARG A 112 -3.84 -19.76 14.81
N ALA A 113 -4.44 -20.10 15.95
CA ALA A 113 -4.31 -21.42 16.57
C ALA A 113 -5.02 -22.55 15.79
N THR A 114 -5.93 -22.21 14.86
CA THR A 114 -6.55 -23.20 13.95
C THR A 114 -5.71 -23.51 12.71
N LEU A 115 -4.68 -22.70 12.45
CA LEU A 115 -3.81 -22.91 11.31
C LEU A 115 -2.83 -24.05 11.61
N PRO A 116 -2.53 -24.89 10.61
CA PRO A 116 -1.59 -26.00 10.75
C PRO A 116 -0.15 -25.54 10.98
#